data_AF-A0A2J1DWE8-F1
#
_entry.id   AF-A0A2J1DWE8-F1
#
_cell.length_a   1.000
_cell.length_b   1.000
_cell.length_c   1.000
_cell.angle_alpha   90.00
_cell.angle_beta   90.00
_cell.angle_gamma   90.00
#
_symmetry.space_group_name_H-M   'P 1'
#
loop_
_entity.id
_entity.type
_entity.pdbx_description
1 polymer ?
#
loop_
_entity_poly.entity_id
_entity_poly.type
_entity_poly.pdbx_seq_one_letter_code
_entity_poly.pdbx_strand_id
1 'polypeptide(L)'
;MTQSSANPMLRAWANPGFALALEKAGIKFVGPSSRVIELMGNKIAARREMKKAGVPVLPGTEGCVSGIEQATEAAAAIGYPVIIKPSGGGGGIGMRVANGPDELKDAIESSQKVAGNTFGLAEVYIEKYISNPRHIEIQIMGDSQGNIVYLGERECSIQRRYQKLIEESPSPVITPELRKKMGEVAVKAGKWVNYEGAGTIEFIFSNGQFYFLEANTRVQVEHPVTEMVTGIDIVKEQIMVASGSELSFKQEEVEMRGWAIECRINAEDPLNEFAPSAAKLKGYRSPGGIGVRVDSGVHTRYNIPYLYDPMISKLIVWGRTREEAIARMRRALYEYIIVGVKTNIPFHKAVMVNPNFVAGNLHTHFIEKETTLLDEMKRIMSEEQPLEEKLSEIFDDTRRIAAIAAVTALTQLPAEIDEDEITGV
;
A
#
# COMPACT_ATOMS: atom_id res chain seq x y z
N MET A 1 -22.65 6.07 -9.70
CA MET A 1 -22.53 7.44 -9.15
C MET A 1 -22.46 7.32 -7.64
N THR A 2 -21.25 7.28 -7.09
CA THR A 2 -21.03 7.19 -5.65
C THR A 2 -19.88 8.13 -5.29
N GLN A 3 -20.07 8.80 -4.16
CA GLN A 3 -19.46 10.06 -3.75
C GLN A 3 -17.93 10.02 -3.67
N SER A 4 -17.30 10.91 -4.43
CA SER A 4 -15.98 11.49 -4.17
C SER A 4 -15.99 12.93 -4.68
N SER A 5 -16.96 13.73 -4.24
CA SER A 5 -16.80 15.18 -4.27
C SER A 5 -15.80 15.52 -3.16
N ALA A 6 -14.55 15.77 -3.51
CA ALA A 6 -13.54 16.08 -2.52
C ALA A 6 -13.94 17.34 -1.75
N ASN A 7 -14.26 17.16 -0.48
CA ASN A 7 -14.15 18.22 0.48
C ASN A 7 -12.66 18.42 0.76
N PRO A 8 -12.07 19.62 0.54
CA PRO A 8 -10.66 19.88 0.85
C PRO A 8 -10.28 19.59 2.30
N MET A 9 -11.26 19.54 3.23
CA MET A 9 -11.05 19.16 4.62
C MET A 9 -10.77 17.66 4.85
N LEU A 10 -10.99 16.79 3.86
CA LEU A 10 -10.86 15.33 3.99
C LEU A 10 -9.51 14.76 3.52
N ARG A 11 -8.46 15.59 3.38
CA ARG A 11 -7.08 15.08 3.43
C ARG A 11 -6.72 14.77 4.89
N ALA A 12 -7.27 13.68 5.43
CA ALA A 12 -7.05 13.27 6.83
C ALA A 12 -5.61 12.79 7.09
N TRP A 13 -4.87 12.41 6.05
CA TRP A 13 -3.53 11.86 6.16
C TRP A 13 -2.51 12.98 5.93
N ALA A 14 -1.61 13.19 6.89
CA ALA A 14 -0.60 14.27 6.87
C ALA A 14 -1.22 15.69 6.74
N ASN A 15 -2.19 16.01 7.60
CA ASN A 15 -2.82 17.32 7.65
C ASN A 15 -1.95 18.32 8.47
N PRO A 16 -1.36 19.35 7.84
CA PRO A 16 -0.50 20.30 8.55
C PRO A 16 -1.27 21.14 9.57
N GLY A 17 -2.55 21.42 9.32
CA GLY A 17 -3.41 22.17 10.24
C GLY A 17 -3.70 21.40 11.53
N PHE A 18 -3.85 20.07 11.45
CA PHE A 18 -3.99 19.21 12.64
C PHE A 18 -2.72 19.21 13.48
N ALA A 19 -1.55 19.00 12.85
CA ALA A 19 -0.27 19.06 13.55
C ALA A 19 -0.04 20.44 14.20
N LEU A 20 -0.34 21.53 13.49
CA LEU A 20 -0.21 22.89 14.01
C LEU A 20 -1.15 23.14 15.19
N ALA A 21 -2.37 22.58 15.18
CA ALA A 21 -3.29 22.70 16.31
C ALA A 21 -2.75 21.99 17.56
N LEU A 22 -2.15 20.81 17.41
CA LEU A 22 -1.51 20.09 18.51
C LEU A 22 -0.28 20.83 19.04
N GLU A 23 0.57 21.35 18.16
CA GLU A 23 1.73 22.18 18.52
C GLU A 23 1.30 23.40 19.35
N LYS A 24 0.24 24.12 18.92
CA LYS A 24 -0.32 25.26 19.66
C LYS A 24 -0.93 24.88 21.00
N ALA A 25 -1.43 23.65 21.12
CA ALA A 25 -1.99 23.13 22.37
C ALA A 25 -0.93 22.55 23.32
N GLY A 26 0.36 22.52 22.92
CA GLY A 26 1.42 21.89 23.71
C GLY A 26 1.32 20.37 23.75
N ILE A 27 0.61 19.74 22.80
CA ILE A 27 0.49 18.29 22.67
C ILE A 27 1.49 17.83 21.61
N LYS A 28 2.38 16.90 21.98
CA LYS A 28 3.38 16.39 21.05
C LYS A 28 2.71 15.55 19.96
N PHE A 29 2.92 15.97 18.71
CA PHE A 29 2.54 15.18 17.54
C PHE A 29 3.59 14.07 17.30
N VAL A 30 3.11 12.84 17.09
CA VAL A 30 3.96 11.68 16.80
C VAL A 30 4.27 11.64 15.31
N GLY A 31 5.19 12.49 14.87
CA GLY A 31 5.58 12.67 13.48
C GLY A 31 6.32 13.99 13.26
N PRO A 32 6.58 14.37 12.00
CA PRO A 32 7.30 15.60 11.70
C PRO A 32 6.47 16.85 12.04
N SER A 33 7.15 18.00 12.15
CA SER A 33 6.48 19.29 12.42
C SER A 33 5.46 19.67 11.34
N SER A 34 4.46 20.49 11.72
CA SER A 34 3.44 21.03 10.82
C SER A 34 4.04 21.67 9.56
N ARG A 35 5.14 22.42 9.72
CA ARG A 35 5.91 23.03 8.63
C ARG A 35 6.43 22.00 7.63
N VAL A 36 6.99 20.89 8.12
CA VAL A 36 7.53 19.82 7.27
C VAL A 36 6.40 19.09 6.55
N ILE A 37 5.30 18.83 7.24
CA ILE A 37 4.10 18.22 6.65
C ILE A 37 3.55 19.09 5.51
N GLU A 38 3.43 20.40 5.71
CA GLU A 38 2.96 21.33 4.69
C GLU A 38 3.91 21.39 3.50
N LEU A 39 5.20 21.54 3.76
CA LEU A 39 6.22 21.64 2.73
C LEU A 39 6.29 20.40 1.84
N MET A 40 6.34 19.22 2.46
CA MET A 40 6.50 17.96 1.73
C MET A 40 5.18 17.44 1.14
N GLY A 41 4.04 17.87 1.68
CA GLY A 41 2.71 17.58 1.13
C GLY A 41 2.39 18.36 -0.15
N ASN A 42 3.12 19.45 -0.44
CA ASN A 42 3.03 20.18 -1.69
C ASN A 42 4.06 19.67 -2.69
N LYS A 43 3.61 18.96 -3.73
CA LYS A 43 4.50 18.29 -4.71
C LYS A 43 5.49 19.25 -5.39
N ILE A 44 5.04 20.45 -5.74
CA ILE A 44 5.89 21.44 -6.43
C ILE A 44 6.93 22.00 -5.45
N ALA A 45 6.49 22.38 -4.26
CA ALA A 45 7.38 22.91 -3.22
C ALA A 45 8.40 21.85 -2.79
N ALA A 46 7.96 20.61 -2.54
CA ALA A 46 8.80 19.46 -2.21
C ALA A 46 9.86 19.24 -3.29
N ARG A 47 9.49 19.17 -4.58
CA ARG A 47 10.46 19.00 -5.67
C ARG A 47 11.49 20.13 -5.71
N ARG A 48 11.06 21.38 -5.54
CA ARG A 48 11.96 22.54 -5.51
C ARG A 48 12.95 22.44 -4.36
N GLU A 49 12.49 22.07 -3.17
CA GLU A 49 13.37 21.91 -2.00
C GLU A 49 14.31 20.70 -2.15
N MET A 50 13.83 19.58 -2.68
CA MET A 50 14.67 18.42 -2.97
C MET A 50 15.75 18.74 -4.01
N LYS A 51 15.43 19.53 -5.04
CA LYS A 51 16.42 20.03 -6.01
C LYS A 51 17.49 20.89 -5.33
N LYS A 52 17.12 21.79 -4.43
CA LYS A 52 18.06 22.60 -3.62
C LYS A 52 18.92 21.73 -2.70
N ALA A 53 18.33 20.69 -2.12
CA ALA A 53 19.04 19.69 -1.32
C ALA A 53 19.97 18.80 -2.17
N GLY A 54 20.00 18.95 -3.51
CA GLY A 54 20.80 18.12 -4.41
C GLY A 54 20.31 16.68 -4.52
N VAL A 55 19.03 16.44 -4.22
CA VAL A 55 18.36 15.17 -4.48
C VAL A 55 18.01 15.12 -5.97
N PRO A 56 18.28 14.02 -6.70
CA PRO A 56 17.91 13.91 -8.10
C PRO A 56 16.39 14.03 -8.27
N VAL A 57 15.93 14.96 -9.11
CA VAL A 57 14.51 15.15 -9.45
C VAL A 57 14.32 14.98 -10.94
N LEU A 58 13.14 14.52 -11.38
CA LEU A 58 12.84 14.45 -12.81
C LEU A 58 12.89 15.84 -13.44
N PRO A 59 13.40 15.96 -14.68
CA PRO A 59 13.20 17.16 -15.48
C PRO A 59 11.72 17.49 -15.58
N GLY A 60 11.37 18.74 -15.37
CA GLY A 60 9.98 19.19 -15.36
C GLY A 60 9.88 20.68 -15.14
N THR A 61 8.67 21.21 -15.20
CA THR A 61 8.40 22.62 -14.91
C THR A 61 8.67 22.94 -13.45
N GLU A 62 9.12 24.16 -13.17
CA GLU A 62 9.37 24.64 -11.79
C GLU A 62 8.09 24.93 -11.02
N GLY A 63 6.98 25.12 -11.73
CA GLY A 63 5.65 25.34 -11.18
C GLY A 63 4.57 24.89 -12.14
N CYS A 64 3.34 25.31 -11.85
CA CYS A 64 2.20 25.07 -12.73
C CYS A 64 2.34 25.84 -14.05
N VAL A 65 1.84 25.27 -15.13
CA VAL A 65 1.79 25.96 -16.44
C VAL A 65 0.55 26.84 -16.51
N SER A 66 0.70 28.08 -16.99
CA SER A 66 -0.38 29.08 -17.08
C SER A 66 -1.11 29.10 -18.42
N GLY A 67 -0.66 28.31 -19.40
CA GLY A 67 -1.28 28.21 -20.72
C GLY A 67 -0.60 27.21 -21.65
N ILE A 68 -1.22 26.95 -22.80
CA ILE A 68 -0.75 25.95 -23.76
C ILE A 68 0.59 26.32 -24.41
N GLU A 69 0.87 27.60 -24.60
CA GLU A 69 2.14 28.09 -25.17
C GLU A 69 3.31 27.75 -24.24
N GLN A 70 3.22 28.15 -22.96
CA GLN A 70 4.23 27.82 -21.95
C GLN A 70 4.39 26.31 -21.78
N ALA A 71 3.28 25.56 -21.82
CA ALA A 71 3.32 24.11 -21.73
C ALA A 71 4.03 23.47 -22.92
N THR A 72 3.85 24.01 -24.14
CA THR A 72 4.48 23.53 -25.36
C THR A 72 5.99 23.75 -25.33
N GLU A 73 6.42 24.95 -24.93
CA GLU A 73 7.84 25.27 -24.76
C GLU A 73 8.50 24.37 -23.70
N ALA A 74 7.84 24.20 -22.54
CA ALA A 74 8.33 23.34 -21.48
C ALA A 74 8.44 21.87 -21.93
N ALA A 75 7.41 21.34 -22.59
CA ALA A 75 7.40 19.96 -23.06
C ALA A 75 8.49 19.71 -24.13
N ALA A 76 8.73 20.68 -25.02
CA ALA A 76 9.82 20.62 -25.98
C ALA A 76 11.20 20.62 -25.31
N ALA A 77 11.41 21.47 -24.29
CA ALA A 77 12.66 21.53 -23.53
C ALA A 77 12.94 20.26 -22.69
N ILE A 78 11.89 19.66 -22.10
CA ILE A 78 11.97 18.40 -21.37
C ILE A 78 12.20 17.21 -22.32
N GLY A 79 11.62 17.30 -23.53
CA GLY A 79 11.58 16.25 -24.53
C GLY A 79 10.49 15.22 -24.25
N TYR A 80 9.77 14.82 -25.30
CA TYR A 80 8.71 13.81 -25.22
C TYR A 80 9.25 12.38 -24.98
N PRO A 81 8.43 11.43 -24.48
CA PRO A 81 7.10 11.66 -23.90
C PRO A 81 7.18 12.44 -22.57
N VAL A 82 6.11 13.17 -22.26
CA VAL A 82 5.93 13.92 -21.01
C VAL A 82 4.67 13.49 -20.28
N ILE A 83 4.63 13.69 -18.97
CA ILE A 83 3.47 13.44 -18.12
C ILE A 83 2.97 14.74 -17.50
N ILE A 84 1.67 14.97 -17.62
CA ILE A 84 0.93 16.07 -17.03
C ILE A 84 0.36 15.58 -15.70
N LYS A 85 0.65 16.32 -14.63
CA LYS A 85 0.24 15.97 -13.27
C LYS A 85 -0.52 17.13 -12.61
N PRO A 86 -1.65 16.87 -11.93
CA PRO A 86 -2.33 17.87 -11.11
C PRO A 86 -1.47 18.31 -9.92
N SER A 87 -1.48 19.62 -9.60
CA SER A 87 -0.77 20.16 -8.43
C SER A 87 -1.38 19.67 -7.10
N GLY A 88 -2.70 19.55 -7.08
CA GLY A 88 -3.51 19.15 -5.92
C GLY A 88 -3.94 17.67 -5.91
N GLY A 89 -3.28 16.78 -6.64
CA GLY A 89 -3.70 15.37 -6.78
C GLY A 89 -2.81 14.33 -6.07
N GLY A 90 -3.43 13.23 -5.64
CA GLY A 90 -2.78 12.02 -5.10
C GLY A 90 -3.31 10.74 -5.76
N GLY A 91 -2.61 9.62 -5.62
CA GLY A 91 -3.05 8.32 -6.15
C GLY A 91 -3.18 8.24 -7.68
N GLY A 92 -2.43 9.08 -8.41
CA GLY A 92 -2.39 9.10 -9.87
C GLY A 92 -3.67 9.57 -10.59
N ILE A 93 -4.68 10.03 -9.84
CA ILE A 93 -5.89 10.61 -10.40
C ILE A 93 -5.54 11.88 -11.19
N GLY A 94 -6.00 11.95 -12.43
CA GLY A 94 -5.80 13.10 -13.32
C GLY A 94 -4.47 13.12 -14.07
N MET A 95 -3.59 12.14 -13.89
CA MET A 95 -2.35 12.08 -14.69
C MET A 95 -2.64 11.72 -16.15
N ARG A 96 -1.94 12.38 -17.08
CA ARG A 96 -2.04 12.15 -18.53
C ARG A 96 -0.67 12.13 -19.16
N VAL A 97 -0.43 11.22 -20.09
CA VAL A 97 0.81 11.16 -20.87
C VAL A 97 0.56 11.79 -22.23
N ALA A 98 1.50 12.61 -22.70
CA ALA A 98 1.55 13.09 -24.07
C ALA A 98 2.83 12.55 -24.71
N ASN A 99 2.68 11.77 -25.79
CA ASN A 99 3.79 11.16 -26.51
C ASN A 99 4.42 12.10 -27.54
N GLY A 100 3.71 13.15 -27.92
CA GLY A 100 4.19 14.17 -28.85
C GLY A 100 3.41 15.48 -28.72
N PRO A 101 3.80 16.51 -29.51
CA PRO A 101 3.17 17.83 -29.50
C PRO A 101 1.66 17.80 -29.76
N ASP A 102 1.22 16.91 -30.67
CA ASP A 102 -0.18 16.81 -31.09
C ASP A 102 -1.11 16.32 -29.97
N GLU A 103 -0.57 15.58 -28.99
CA GLU A 103 -1.31 15.04 -27.85
C GLU A 103 -1.30 15.99 -26.63
N LEU A 104 -0.42 16.99 -26.61
CA LEU A 104 -0.15 17.79 -25.42
C LEU A 104 -1.38 18.58 -24.97
N LYS A 105 -2.06 19.24 -25.91
CA LYS A 105 -3.22 20.07 -25.61
C LYS A 105 -4.34 19.27 -24.97
N ASP A 106 -4.71 18.15 -25.60
CA ASP A 106 -5.76 17.26 -25.10
C ASP A 106 -5.40 16.65 -23.74
N ALA A 107 -4.13 16.27 -23.55
CA ALA A 107 -3.65 15.75 -22.28
C ALA A 107 -3.76 16.78 -21.14
N ILE A 108 -3.43 18.06 -21.40
CA ILE A 108 -3.56 19.16 -20.45
C ILE A 108 -5.03 19.40 -20.12
N GLU A 109 -5.87 19.65 -21.13
CA GLU A 109 -7.30 19.95 -20.92
C GLU A 109 -8.01 18.81 -20.16
N SER A 110 -7.69 17.55 -20.51
CA SER A 110 -8.19 16.37 -19.81
C SER A 110 -7.74 16.34 -18.34
N SER A 111 -6.46 16.56 -18.08
CA SER A 111 -5.91 16.60 -16.71
C SER A 111 -6.53 17.73 -15.88
N GLN A 112 -6.64 18.93 -16.44
CA GLN A 112 -7.22 20.10 -15.77
C GLN A 112 -8.70 19.87 -15.44
N LYS A 113 -9.47 19.26 -16.35
CA LYS A 113 -10.88 18.93 -16.13
C LYS A 113 -11.05 17.91 -15.00
N VAL A 114 -10.25 16.84 -15.00
CA VAL A 114 -10.28 15.85 -13.92
C VAL A 114 -9.88 16.47 -12.59
N ALA A 115 -8.83 17.29 -12.58
CA ALA A 115 -8.32 17.94 -11.38
C ALA A 115 -9.31 18.98 -10.81
N GLY A 116 -9.93 19.79 -11.67
CA GLY A 116 -10.96 20.75 -11.27
C GLY A 116 -12.19 20.07 -10.67
N ASN A 117 -12.68 19.00 -11.31
CA ASN A 117 -13.84 18.24 -10.82
C ASN A 117 -13.55 17.48 -9.52
N THR A 118 -12.33 16.94 -9.38
CA THR A 118 -11.99 16.05 -8.27
C THR A 118 -11.43 16.82 -7.08
N PHE A 119 -10.60 17.83 -7.29
CA PHE A 119 -9.83 18.52 -6.24
C PHE A 119 -10.16 20.01 -6.12
N GLY A 120 -11.00 20.56 -6.99
CA GLY A 120 -11.29 22.00 -7.04
C GLY A 120 -10.12 22.87 -7.53
N LEU A 121 -9.02 22.25 -7.97
CA LEU A 121 -7.81 22.91 -8.46
C LEU A 121 -7.49 22.39 -9.86
N ALA A 122 -7.56 23.25 -10.87
CA ALA A 122 -7.30 22.89 -12.26
C ALA A 122 -5.82 23.09 -12.66
N GLU A 123 -4.95 23.46 -11.73
CA GLU A 123 -3.54 23.71 -12.03
C GLU A 123 -2.78 22.40 -12.26
N VAL A 124 -1.91 22.39 -13.28
CA VAL A 124 -1.12 21.23 -13.67
C VAL A 124 0.33 21.62 -13.91
N TYR A 125 1.23 20.66 -13.75
CA TYR A 125 2.65 20.79 -14.05
C TYR A 125 3.11 19.63 -14.95
N ILE A 126 4.26 19.79 -15.62
CA ILE A 126 4.76 18.84 -16.62
C ILE A 126 6.09 18.25 -16.15
N GLU A 127 6.24 16.94 -16.28
CA GLU A 127 7.49 16.21 -16.01
C GLU A 127 7.86 15.29 -17.17
N LYS A 128 9.13 14.90 -17.21
CA LYS A 128 9.57 13.82 -18.08
C LYS A 128 8.82 12.54 -17.73
N TYR A 129 8.24 11.89 -18.74
CA TYR A 129 7.66 10.57 -18.55
C TYR A 129 8.75 9.51 -18.67
N ILE A 130 8.84 8.64 -17.65
CA ILE A 130 9.66 7.43 -17.70
C ILE A 130 8.72 6.26 -18.00
N SER A 131 9.03 5.50 -19.05
CA SER A 131 8.28 4.29 -19.40
C SER A 131 8.69 3.12 -18.50
N ASN A 132 7.70 2.36 -18.03
CA ASN A 132 7.88 1.17 -17.18
C ASN A 132 8.85 1.37 -16.00
N PRO A 133 8.68 2.44 -15.20
CA PRO A 133 9.54 2.65 -14.07
C PRO A 133 9.29 1.59 -12.99
N ARG A 134 10.25 1.47 -12.08
CA ARG A 134 10.02 0.91 -10.76
C ARG A 134 9.71 1.99 -9.76
N HIS A 135 8.89 1.65 -8.77
CA HIS A 135 8.64 2.48 -7.61
C HIS A 135 9.51 1.94 -6.47
N ILE A 136 10.59 2.65 -6.17
CA ILE A 136 11.52 2.31 -5.08
C ILE A 136 11.42 3.40 -4.03
N GLU A 137 11.34 3.01 -2.77
CA GLU A 137 11.22 3.98 -1.69
C GLU A 137 12.17 3.66 -0.53
N ILE A 138 12.67 4.70 0.13
CA ILE A 138 13.63 4.59 1.23
C ILE A 138 12.94 4.99 2.53
N GLN A 139 12.95 4.08 3.50
CA GLN A 139 12.53 4.38 4.86
C GLN A 139 13.57 5.26 5.53
N ILE A 140 13.15 6.40 6.08
CA ILE A 140 13.97 7.23 6.96
C ILE A 140 13.37 7.28 8.36
N MET A 141 14.24 7.47 9.35
CA MET A 141 13.88 7.72 10.73
C MET A 141 14.73 8.88 11.24
N GLY A 142 14.11 9.90 11.84
CA GLY A 142 14.81 11.05 12.40
C GLY A 142 14.40 11.32 13.85
N ASP A 143 15.33 11.76 14.70
CA ASP A 143 15.04 12.20 16.07
C ASP A 143 15.03 13.73 16.23
N SER A 144 14.64 14.19 17.43
CA SER A 144 14.58 15.61 17.76
C SER A 144 15.94 16.29 17.87
N GLN A 145 17.05 15.54 17.87
CA GLN A 145 18.41 16.08 17.91
C GLN A 145 19.01 16.28 16.50
N GLY A 146 18.27 15.89 15.46
CA GLY A 146 18.71 16.02 14.07
C GLY A 146 19.49 14.80 13.56
N ASN A 147 19.54 13.71 14.33
CA ASN A 147 20.03 12.44 13.80
C ASN A 147 19.00 11.89 12.83
N ILE A 148 19.45 11.45 11.66
CA ILE A 148 18.59 10.84 10.63
C ILE A 148 19.33 9.66 10.02
N VAL A 149 18.63 8.53 9.96
CA VAL A 149 19.09 7.25 9.42
C VAL A 149 18.11 6.73 8.37
N TYR A 150 18.57 5.82 7.51
CA TYR A 150 17.72 5.07 6.59
C TYR A 150 17.71 3.57 6.94
N LEU A 151 16.56 2.92 6.73
CA LEU A 151 16.31 1.51 7.07
C LEU A 151 16.24 0.61 5.83
N GLY A 152 17.00 0.95 4.80
CA GLY A 152 16.96 0.30 3.50
C GLY A 152 15.80 0.76 2.61
N GLU A 153 15.58 0.02 1.53
CA GLU A 153 14.57 0.29 0.51
C GLU A 153 13.45 -0.74 0.46
N ARG A 154 12.33 -0.33 -0.13
CA ARG A 154 11.22 -1.19 -0.53
C ARG A 154 10.96 -1.05 -2.03
N GLU A 155 10.62 -2.18 -2.65
CA GLU A 155 10.13 -2.29 -4.01
C GLU A 155 8.61 -2.34 -3.99
N CYS A 156 7.97 -1.33 -4.54
CA CYS A 156 6.53 -1.15 -4.49
C CYS A 156 5.91 -1.10 -5.90
N SER A 157 6.58 -1.69 -6.89
CA SER A 157 6.18 -1.60 -8.31
C SER A 157 4.90 -2.36 -8.66
N ILE A 158 4.45 -3.32 -7.86
CA ILE A 158 3.20 -4.04 -8.14
C ILE A 158 2.03 -3.18 -7.69
N GLN A 159 1.46 -2.46 -8.65
CA GLN A 159 0.44 -1.46 -8.44
C GLN A 159 -0.72 -1.63 -9.40
N ARG A 160 -1.92 -1.26 -8.94
CA ARG A 160 -3.12 -1.11 -9.77
C ARG A 160 -3.61 0.32 -9.67
N ARG A 161 -3.74 1.04 -10.80
CA ARG A 161 -4.19 2.45 -10.81
C ARG A 161 -3.42 3.28 -9.75
N TYR A 162 -2.10 3.07 -9.68
CA TYR A 162 -1.17 3.72 -8.72
C TYR A 162 -1.38 3.39 -7.24
N GLN A 163 -2.22 2.39 -6.92
CA GLN A 163 -2.34 1.83 -5.58
C GLN A 163 -1.44 0.59 -5.46
N LYS A 164 -0.54 0.60 -4.47
CA LYS A 164 0.36 -0.52 -4.16
C LYS A 164 -0.45 -1.73 -3.66
N LEU A 165 -0.11 -2.92 -4.13
CA LEU A 165 -0.78 -4.19 -3.77
C LEU A 165 0.17 -5.23 -3.20
N ILE A 166 1.41 -5.25 -3.69
CA ILE A 166 2.49 -6.11 -3.22
C ILE A 166 3.76 -5.27 -3.10
N GLU A 167 4.43 -5.41 -1.96
CA GLU A 167 5.65 -4.71 -1.61
C GLU A 167 6.70 -5.71 -1.12
N GLU A 168 7.97 -5.49 -1.46
CA GLU A 168 9.06 -6.33 -0.96
C GLU A 168 10.26 -5.52 -0.49
N SER A 169 11.00 -6.07 0.47
CA SER A 169 12.26 -5.51 0.95
C SER A 169 13.28 -6.63 1.13
N PRO A 170 14.52 -6.49 0.63
CA PRO A 170 14.99 -5.42 -0.27
C PRO A 170 14.35 -5.50 -1.68
N SER A 171 14.74 -4.60 -2.58
CA SER A 171 14.37 -4.66 -4.01
C SER A 171 15.26 -5.64 -4.78
N PRO A 172 14.71 -6.41 -5.75
CA PRO A 172 15.47 -7.36 -6.57
C PRO A 172 16.49 -6.72 -7.52
N VAL A 173 16.38 -5.41 -7.78
CA VAL A 173 17.27 -4.72 -8.74
C VAL A 173 18.28 -3.77 -8.07
N ILE A 174 18.15 -3.53 -6.76
CA ILE A 174 18.99 -2.56 -6.05
C ILE A 174 20.19 -3.26 -5.43
N THR A 175 21.38 -2.96 -5.95
CA THR A 175 22.65 -3.45 -5.40
C THR A 175 22.98 -2.79 -4.06
N PRO A 176 23.87 -3.37 -3.22
CA PRO A 176 24.31 -2.74 -1.98
C PRO A 176 24.87 -1.32 -2.16
N GLU A 177 25.62 -1.07 -3.24
CA GLU A 177 26.20 0.24 -3.55
C GLU A 177 25.11 1.25 -3.90
N LEU A 178 24.14 0.84 -4.71
CA LEU A 178 23.02 1.68 -5.09
C LEU A 178 22.09 1.95 -3.89
N ARG A 179 21.85 0.94 -3.04
CA ARG A 179 21.11 1.08 -1.77
C ARG A 179 21.76 2.12 -0.87
N LYS A 180 23.08 2.03 -0.68
CA LYS A 180 23.83 3.01 0.10
C LYS A 180 23.68 4.42 -0.49
N LYS A 181 23.85 4.57 -1.80
CA LYS A 181 23.70 5.86 -2.50
C LYS A 181 22.28 6.44 -2.34
N MET A 182 21.25 5.64 -2.53
CA MET A 182 19.86 6.06 -2.37
C MET A 182 19.54 6.41 -0.90
N GLY A 183 20.04 5.61 0.04
CA GLY A 183 19.94 5.85 1.48
C GLY A 183 20.55 7.17 1.91
N GLU A 184 21.79 7.44 1.48
CA GLU A 184 22.48 8.71 1.76
C GLU A 184 21.74 9.92 1.18
N VAL A 185 21.17 9.78 -0.02
CA VAL A 185 20.33 10.82 -0.63
C VAL A 185 19.05 11.05 0.19
N ALA A 186 18.39 9.99 0.66
CA ALA A 186 17.19 10.09 1.50
C ALA A 186 17.50 10.73 2.87
N VAL A 187 18.62 10.37 3.50
CA VAL A 187 19.08 11.02 4.75
C VAL A 187 19.38 12.49 4.51
N LYS A 188 20.03 12.84 3.39
CA LYS A 188 20.28 14.24 3.02
C LYS A 188 18.98 15.02 2.85
N ALA A 189 17.97 14.43 2.20
CA ALA A 189 16.64 14.99 2.06
C ALA A 189 15.98 15.25 3.42
N GLY A 190 16.01 14.25 4.32
CA GLY A 190 15.49 14.39 5.68
C GLY A 190 16.19 15.50 6.47
N LYS A 191 17.53 15.56 6.40
CA LYS A 191 18.33 16.59 7.09
C LYS A 191 18.01 17.99 6.59
N TRP A 192 17.82 18.16 5.28
CA TRP A 192 17.48 19.44 4.67
C TRP A 192 16.20 20.06 5.26
N VAL A 193 15.21 19.23 5.57
CA VAL A 193 13.92 19.69 6.10
C VAL A 193 13.81 19.62 7.62
N ASN A 194 14.87 19.16 8.32
CA ASN A 194 14.84 18.82 9.75
C ASN A 194 13.71 17.82 10.06
N TYR A 195 13.74 16.69 9.38
CA TYR A 195 12.73 15.65 9.51
C TYR A 195 12.81 14.95 10.88
N GLU A 196 11.66 14.73 11.51
CA GLU A 196 11.51 14.01 12.78
C GLU A 196 10.46 12.90 12.62
N GLY A 197 10.67 11.75 13.26
CA GLY A 197 9.80 10.58 13.21
C GLY A 197 10.08 9.67 12.01
N ALA A 198 9.12 8.80 11.69
CA ALA A 198 9.20 7.87 10.57
C ALA A 198 8.66 8.52 9.28
N GLY A 199 9.42 8.40 8.21
CA GLY A 199 9.06 8.92 6.90
C GLY A 199 9.59 8.09 5.76
N THR A 200 9.09 8.35 4.56
CA THR A 200 9.57 7.68 3.37
C THR A 200 9.85 8.66 2.25
N ILE A 201 10.99 8.50 1.60
CA ILE A 201 11.33 9.21 0.37
C ILE A 201 11.11 8.25 -0.81
N GLU A 202 10.16 8.57 -1.67
CA GLU A 202 9.81 7.75 -2.83
C GLU A 202 10.58 8.19 -4.08
N PHE A 203 11.00 7.21 -4.87
CA PHE A 203 11.75 7.38 -6.10
C PHE A 203 11.12 6.61 -7.26
N ILE A 204 11.15 7.23 -8.43
CA ILE A 204 11.03 6.52 -9.70
C ILE A 204 12.42 6.01 -10.08
N PHE A 205 12.55 4.71 -10.33
CA PHE A 205 13.79 4.07 -10.74
C PHE A 205 13.68 3.51 -12.16
N SER A 206 14.67 3.80 -13.01
CA SER A 206 14.77 3.24 -14.36
C SER A 206 16.22 3.27 -14.85
N ASN A 207 16.68 2.17 -15.47
CA ASN A 207 18.01 2.04 -16.08
C ASN A 207 19.17 2.48 -15.15
N GLY A 208 19.12 2.08 -13.87
CA GLY A 208 20.17 2.42 -12.88
C GLY A 208 20.11 3.86 -12.36
N GLN A 209 19.15 4.67 -12.81
CA GLN A 209 18.92 6.03 -12.34
C GLN A 209 17.69 6.08 -11.45
N PHE A 210 17.70 6.94 -10.44
CA PHE A 210 16.58 7.20 -9.55
C PHE A 210 16.30 8.69 -9.46
N TYR A 211 15.01 9.03 -9.36
CA TYR A 211 14.54 10.41 -9.28
C TYR A 211 13.45 10.52 -8.23
N PHE A 212 13.56 11.52 -7.36
CA PHE A 212 12.58 11.83 -6.33
C PHE A 212 11.19 12.00 -6.95
N LEU A 213 10.23 11.30 -6.37
CA LEU A 213 8.83 11.33 -6.75
C LEU A 213 8.02 12.16 -5.76
N GLU A 214 7.99 11.72 -4.50
CA GLU A 214 7.32 12.38 -3.39
C GLU A 214 7.91 11.93 -2.06
N ALA A 215 7.47 12.54 -0.96
CA ALA A 215 7.79 12.08 0.38
C ALA A 215 6.50 11.85 1.17
N ASN A 216 6.44 10.73 1.86
CA ASN A 216 5.37 10.45 2.80
C ASN A 216 5.82 10.86 4.21
N THR A 217 5.18 11.89 4.77
CA THR A 217 5.49 12.46 6.08
C THR A 217 4.88 11.66 7.26
N ARG A 218 4.88 10.33 7.13
CA ARG A 218 4.23 9.39 8.06
C ARG A 218 4.75 7.96 7.84
N VAL A 219 4.45 7.08 8.78
CA VAL A 219 4.53 5.62 8.58
C VAL A 219 3.64 5.18 7.40
N GLN A 220 4.12 4.19 6.65
CA GLN A 220 3.42 3.60 5.51
C GLN A 220 2.84 2.22 5.84
N VAL A 221 1.92 1.74 5.00
CA VAL A 221 1.23 0.45 5.22
C VAL A 221 2.25 -0.70 5.21
N GLU A 222 3.18 -0.60 4.27
CA GLU A 222 4.27 -1.51 3.93
C GLU A 222 5.53 -1.39 4.84
N HIS A 223 5.47 -0.63 5.93
CA HIS A 223 6.58 -0.60 6.90
C HIS A 223 6.98 -1.99 7.45
N PRO A 224 6.09 -3.00 7.60
CA PRO A 224 6.48 -4.28 8.15
C PRO A 224 7.52 -5.03 7.33
N VAL A 225 7.59 -4.88 6.00
CA VAL A 225 8.64 -5.56 5.23
C VAL A 225 10.03 -5.04 5.61
N THR A 226 10.14 -3.75 5.95
CA THR A 226 11.38 -3.16 6.49
C THR A 226 11.68 -3.68 7.89
N GLU A 227 10.68 -3.75 8.77
CA GLU A 227 10.86 -4.30 10.12
C GLU A 227 11.32 -5.76 10.08
N MET A 228 10.74 -6.57 9.18
CA MET A 228 11.05 -8.00 9.05
C MET A 228 12.49 -8.25 8.59
N VAL A 229 13.09 -7.36 7.80
CA VAL A 229 14.49 -7.51 7.35
C VAL A 229 15.50 -6.80 8.23
N THR A 230 15.11 -5.77 8.98
CA THR A 230 16.03 -5.02 9.84
C THR A 230 15.98 -5.45 11.31
N GLY A 231 14.84 -5.98 11.76
CA GLY A 231 14.56 -6.23 13.18
C GLY A 231 14.23 -4.97 13.99
N ILE A 232 14.08 -3.81 13.33
CA ILE A 232 13.77 -2.53 13.97
C ILE A 232 12.25 -2.32 13.96
N ASP A 233 11.67 -2.08 15.13
CA ASP A 233 10.25 -1.74 15.31
C ASP A 233 10.04 -0.24 15.06
N ILE A 234 9.57 0.11 13.86
CA ILE A 234 9.47 1.49 13.39
C ILE A 234 8.44 2.26 14.20
N VAL A 235 7.31 1.63 14.55
CA VAL A 235 6.23 2.29 15.28
C VAL A 235 6.65 2.60 16.72
N LYS A 236 7.34 1.65 17.38
CA LYS A 236 7.92 1.87 18.70
C LYS A 236 8.94 3.01 18.66
N GLU A 237 9.87 3.01 17.71
CA GLU A 237 10.87 4.07 17.58
C GLU A 237 10.23 5.44 17.35
N GLN A 238 9.15 5.51 16.56
CA GLN A 238 8.40 6.74 16.34
C GLN A 238 7.79 7.30 17.63
N ILE A 239 7.29 6.45 18.52
CA ILE A 239 6.79 6.87 19.84
C ILE A 239 7.94 7.30 20.76
N MET A 240 9.05 6.56 20.77
CA MET A 240 10.23 6.89 21.60
C MET A 240 10.84 8.25 21.21
N VAL A 241 11.01 8.49 19.91
CA VAL A 241 11.47 9.78 19.38
C VAL A 241 10.51 10.90 19.74
N ALA A 242 9.21 10.70 19.56
CA ALA A 242 8.22 11.72 19.93
C ALA A 242 8.30 12.04 21.43
N SER A 243 8.69 11.07 22.27
CA SER A 243 8.90 11.26 23.71
C SER A 243 10.20 12.03 24.05
N GLY A 244 10.97 12.47 23.06
CA GLY A 244 12.23 13.20 23.21
C GLY A 244 13.47 12.31 23.32
N SER A 245 13.33 10.99 23.06
CA SER A 245 14.48 10.09 23.02
C SER A 245 15.26 10.23 21.72
N GLU A 246 16.56 9.97 21.77
CA GLU A 246 17.37 9.71 20.58
C GLU A 246 16.94 8.40 19.90
N LEU A 247 17.34 8.22 18.64
CA LEU A 247 17.23 6.91 17.99
C LEU A 247 17.96 5.85 18.80
N SER A 248 17.35 4.67 18.97
CA SER A 248 17.96 3.58 19.76
C SER A 248 19.13 2.87 19.07
N PHE A 249 19.48 3.28 17.86
CA PHE A 249 20.50 2.68 17.00
C PHE A 249 21.13 3.73 16.07
N LYS A 250 22.31 3.43 15.55
CA LYS A 250 23.04 4.23 14.55
C LYS A 250 22.94 3.62 13.16
N GLN A 251 23.32 4.39 12.14
CA GLN A 251 23.24 3.96 10.74
C GLN A 251 24.06 2.69 10.46
N GLU A 252 25.24 2.58 11.08
CA GLU A 252 26.15 1.45 10.97
C GLU A 252 25.62 0.15 11.59
N GLU A 253 24.60 0.23 12.46
CA GLU A 253 23.96 -0.93 13.10
C GLU A 253 22.76 -1.45 12.29
N VAL A 254 22.35 -0.73 11.23
CA VAL A 254 21.24 -1.13 10.36
C VAL A 254 21.71 -2.18 9.36
N GLU A 255 21.35 -3.43 9.61
CA GLU A 255 21.60 -4.55 8.71
C GLU A 255 20.29 -5.10 8.14
N MET A 256 20.22 -5.25 6.81
CA MET A 256 19.13 -5.95 6.14
C MET A 256 19.46 -7.44 6.01
N ARG A 257 18.62 -8.29 6.60
CA ARG A 257 18.77 -9.75 6.63
C ARG A 257 17.57 -10.42 5.97
N GLY A 258 17.85 -11.27 4.97
CA GLY A 258 16.82 -12.01 4.25
C GLY A 258 15.99 -11.15 3.31
N TRP A 259 14.74 -11.57 3.11
CA TRP A 259 13.79 -10.98 2.17
C TRP A 259 12.38 -11.05 2.74
N ALA A 260 11.66 -9.93 2.71
CA ALA A 260 10.27 -9.85 3.14
C ALA A 260 9.37 -9.43 1.98
N ILE A 261 8.16 -9.99 1.95
CA ILE A 261 7.11 -9.67 0.97
C ILE A 261 5.80 -9.45 1.72
N GLU A 262 5.10 -8.36 1.42
CA GLU A 262 3.76 -8.05 1.92
C GLU A 262 2.73 -8.16 0.78
N CYS A 263 1.59 -8.77 1.07
CA CYS A 263 0.39 -8.74 0.25
C CYS A 263 -0.73 -8.04 1.01
N ARG A 264 -1.36 -7.04 0.38
CA ARG A 264 -2.56 -6.37 0.92
C ARG A 264 -3.80 -7.21 0.64
N ILE A 265 -4.36 -7.83 1.67
CA ILE A 265 -5.55 -8.67 1.53
C ILE A 265 -6.78 -7.79 1.67
N ASN A 266 -7.52 -7.62 0.56
CA ASN A 266 -8.68 -6.75 0.50
C ASN A 266 -9.95 -7.55 0.19
N ALA A 267 -11.08 -7.05 0.67
CA ALA A 267 -12.42 -7.47 0.25
C ALA A 267 -12.75 -6.89 -1.12
N GLU A 268 -12.15 -7.45 -2.18
CA GLU A 268 -12.29 -7.02 -3.56
C GLU A 268 -12.44 -8.25 -4.48
N ASP A 269 -13.18 -8.10 -5.58
CA ASP A 269 -13.35 -9.14 -6.60
C ASP A 269 -12.37 -8.93 -7.76
N PRO A 270 -11.22 -9.62 -7.83
CA PRO A 270 -10.21 -9.37 -8.85
C PRO A 270 -10.69 -9.67 -10.29
N LEU A 271 -11.71 -10.52 -10.48
CA LEU A 271 -12.27 -10.81 -11.81
C LEU A 271 -13.29 -9.77 -12.26
N ASN A 272 -13.84 -8.99 -11.34
CA ASN A 272 -14.78 -7.90 -11.61
C ASN A 272 -14.10 -6.53 -11.39
N GLU A 273 -12.96 -6.33 -12.04
CA GLU A 273 -12.14 -5.11 -11.90
C GLU A 273 -11.88 -4.71 -10.43
N PHE A 274 -11.63 -5.67 -9.54
CA PHE A 274 -11.41 -5.44 -8.11
C PHE A 274 -12.52 -4.60 -7.47
N ALA A 275 -13.78 -4.84 -7.87
CA ALA A 275 -14.92 -4.18 -7.26
C ALA A 275 -14.96 -4.51 -5.75
N PRO A 276 -15.24 -3.54 -4.86
CA PRO A 276 -15.35 -3.80 -3.43
C PRO A 276 -16.40 -4.88 -3.13
N SER A 277 -16.06 -5.79 -2.22
CA SER A 277 -16.86 -6.92 -1.75
C SER A 277 -17.04 -6.88 -0.24
N ALA A 278 -17.20 -5.69 0.32
CA ALA A 278 -17.53 -5.53 1.73
C ALA A 278 -18.83 -6.30 2.06
N ALA A 279 -18.75 -7.15 3.08
CA ALA A 279 -19.88 -7.88 3.65
C ALA A 279 -19.47 -8.45 5.02
N LYS A 280 -20.36 -9.26 5.61
CA LYS A 280 -20.07 -9.99 6.84
C LYS A 280 -19.22 -11.23 6.55
N LEU A 281 -18.09 -11.36 7.24
CA LEU A 281 -17.30 -12.58 7.24
C LEU A 281 -18.09 -13.72 7.89
N LYS A 282 -18.12 -14.91 7.27
CA LYS A 282 -18.67 -16.14 7.86
C LYS A 282 -17.60 -16.95 8.56
N GLY A 283 -16.41 -17.01 7.97
CA GLY A 283 -15.23 -17.71 8.47
C GLY A 283 -13.98 -16.88 8.28
N TYR A 284 -13.08 -16.94 9.25
CA TYR A 284 -11.78 -16.27 9.18
C TYR A 284 -10.75 -17.11 9.94
N ARG A 285 -9.69 -17.54 9.24
CA ARG A 285 -8.52 -18.17 9.83
C ARG A 285 -7.29 -17.69 9.08
N SER A 286 -6.47 -16.90 9.76
CA SER A 286 -5.20 -16.41 9.24
C SER A 286 -4.14 -17.52 9.16
N PRO A 287 -3.19 -17.42 8.21
CA PRO A 287 -2.03 -18.31 8.17
C PRO A 287 -1.05 -17.97 9.31
N GLY A 288 -0.14 -18.89 9.59
CA GLY A 288 0.91 -18.71 10.60
C GLY A 288 2.19 -19.43 10.24
N GLY A 289 2.95 -19.80 11.27
CA GLY A 289 4.22 -20.53 11.14
C GLY A 289 5.44 -19.61 11.00
N ILE A 290 6.62 -20.24 10.89
CA ILE A 290 7.91 -19.54 10.88
C ILE A 290 7.98 -18.56 9.70
N GLY A 291 8.32 -17.31 10.01
CA GLY A 291 8.49 -16.25 9.02
C GLY A 291 7.18 -15.72 8.45
N VAL A 292 6.03 -15.92 9.11
CA VAL A 292 4.74 -15.33 8.73
C VAL A 292 4.28 -14.37 9.80
N ARG A 293 3.92 -13.16 9.38
CA ARG A 293 3.32 -12.10 10.19
C ARG A 293 1.99 -11.69 9.55
N VAL A 294 0.97 -11.49 10.37
CA VAL A 294 -0.33 -11.00 9.92
C VAL A 294 -0.72 -9.82 10.79
N ASP A 295 -0.86 -8.66 10.16
CA ASP A 295 -1.41 -7.46 10.78
C ASP A 295 -2.87 -7.37 10.32
N SER A 296 -3.83 -7.67 11.19
CA SER A 296 -5.26 -7.67 10.85
C SER A 296 -6.08 -6.78 11.79
N GLY A 297 -7.14 -6.19 11.24
CA GLY A 297 -8.16 -5.46 12.00
C GLY A 297 -9.52 -6.17 12.05
N VAL A 298 -9.60 -7.42 11.57
CA VAL A 298 -10.86 -8.19 11.50
C VAL A 298 -10.82 -9.43 12.39
N HIS A 299 -11.98 -10.02 12.63
CA HIS A 299 -12.13 -11.31 13.29
C HIS A 299 -13.27 -12.11 12.63
N THR A 300 -13.43 -13.37 13.01
CA THR A 300 -14.56 -14.19 12.53
C THR A 300 -15.89 -13.47 12.83
N ARG A 301 -16.81 -13.41 11.86
CA ARG A 301 -18.09 -12.68 11.94
C ARG A 301 -18.02 -11.15 11.89
N TYR A 302 -16.84 -10.58 11.67
CA TYR A 302 -16.69 -9.14 11.48
C TYR A 302 -17.50 -8.68 10.25
N ASN A 303 -18.14 -7.52 10.35
CA ASN A 303 -18.85 -6.89 9.25
C ASN A 303 -17.95 -5.84 8.62
N ILE A 304 -17.49 -6.09 7.39
CA ILE A 304 -16.64 -5.13 6.67
C ILE A 304 -17.52 -3.96 6.23
N PRO A 305 -17.29 -2.74 6.75
CA PRO A 305 -18.08 -1.57 6.37
C PRO A 305 -17.76 -1.09 4.95
N TYR A 306 -18.77 -0.61 4.23
CA TYR A 306 -18.60 0.01 2.90
C TYR A 306 -17.98 1.42 2.95
N LEU A 307 -17.93 2.04 4.13
CA LEU A 307 -17.49 3.43 4.31
C LEU A 307 -15.97 3.62 4.33
N TYR A 308 -15.19 2.54 4.45
CA TYR A 308 -13.73 2.59 4.63
C TYR A 308 -13.01 1.77 3.54
N ASP A 309 -11.68 1.81 3.57
CA ASP A 309 -10.83 0.97 2.73
C ASP A 309 -11.18 -0.52 2.91
N PRO A 310 -11.25 -1.32 1.83
CA PRO A 310 -11.66 -2.73 1.89
C PRO A 310 -10.59 -3.67 2.49
N MET A 311 -9.46 -3.17 2.97
CA MET A 311 -8.39 -3.97 3.56
C MET A 311 -8.85 -4.79 4.77
N ILE A 312 -8.64 -6.10 4.69
CA ILE A 312 -8.91 -7.10 5.73
C ILE A 312 -7.68 -7.28 6.62
N SER A 313 -6.51 -7.41 5.99
CA SER A 313 -5.24 -7.62 6.67
C SER A 313 -4.07 -7.36 5.74
N LYS A 314 -2.89 -7.18 6.32
CA LYS A 314 -1.61 -7.31 5.62
C LYS A 314 -1.05 -8.70 5.92
N LEU A 315 -0.72 -9.45 4.88
CA LEU A 315 -0.02 -10.72 5.01
C LEU A 315 1.45 -10.49 4.67
N ILE A 316 2.34 -10.66 5.65
CA ILE A 316 3.77 -10.46 5.48
C ILE A 316 4.48 -11.78 5.68
N VAL A 317 5.43 -12.09 4.80
CA VAL A 317 6.34 -13.21 4.99
C VAL A 317 7.78 -12.74 4.94
N TRP A 318 8.66 -13.46 5.63
CA TRP A 318 10.10 -13.31 5.54
C TRP A 318 10.75 -14.64 5.20
N GLY A 319 11.85 -14.63 4.43
CA GLY A 319 12.70 -15.79 4.14
C GLY A 319 14.16 -15.39 3.99
N ARG A 320 15.08 -16.36 4.00
CA ARG A 320 16.53 -16.08 3.85
C ARG A 320 16.91 -15.61 2.44
N THR A 321 16.13 -16.02 1.44
CA THR A 321 16.24 -15.57 0.05
C THR A 321 14.87 -15.16 -0.45
N ARG A 322 14.83 -14.46 -1.59
CA ARG A 322 13.58 -14.07 -2.25
C ARG A 322 12.74 -15.27 -2.65
N GLU A 323 13.38 -16.33 -3.15
CA GLU A 323 12.71 -17.58 -3.54
C GLU A 323 12.05 -18.25 -2.34
N GLU A 324 12.73 -18.25 -1.20
CA GLU A 324 12.17 -18.77 0.05
C GLU A 324 10.97 -17.94 0.51
N ALA A 325 11.06 -16.60 0.43
CA ALA A 325 9.94 -15.70 0.74
C ALA A 325 8.75 -15.93 -0.20
N ILE A 326 8.96 -16.07 -1.51
CA ILE A 326 7.90 -16.38 -2.48
C ILE A 326 7.26 -17.73 -2.17
N ALA A 327 8.06 -18.79 -1.94
CA ALA A 327 7.53 -20.10 -1.58
C ALA A 327 6.70 -20.05 -0.28
N ARG A 328 7.16 -19.27 0.70
CA ARG A 328 6.44 -19.07 1.96
C ARG A 328 5.14 -18.29 1.76
N MET A 329 5.14 -17.25 0.91
CA MET A 329 3.93 -16.49 0.57
C MET A 329 2.89 -17.38 -0.11
N ARG A 330 3.30 -18.21 -1.08
CA ARG A 330 2.42 -19.16 -1.76
C ARG A 330 1.70 -20.08 -0.77
N ARG A 331 2.44 -20.64 0.19
CA ARG A 331 1.89 -21.49 1.25
C ARG A 331 0.96 -20.70 2.18
N ALA A 332 1.36 -19.51 2.62
CA ALA A 332 0.55 -18.68 3.51
C ALA A 332 -0.78 -18.24 2.84
N LEU A 333 -0.75 -17.87 1.55
CA LEU A 333 -1.96 -17.54 0.78
C LEU A 333 -2.88 -18.75 0.58
N TYR A 334 -2.32 -19.95 0.42
CA TYR A 334 -3.10 -21.19 0.32
C TYR A 334 -3.81 -21.53 1.64
N GLU A 335 -3.14 -21.32 2.78
CA GLU A 335 -3.71 -21.56 4.11
C GLU A 335 -4.71 -20.49 4.58
N TYR A 336 -4.81 -19.35 3.89
CA TYR A 336 -5.61 -18.23 4.32
C TYR A 336 -7.10 -18.44 4.01
N ILE A 337 -7.88 -18.75 5.04
CA ILE A 337 -9.33 -18.97 4.92
C ILE A 337 -10.09 -17.69 5.26
N ILE A 338 -10.77 -17.13 4.26
CA ILE A 338 -11.69 -16.00 4.41
C ILE A 338 -12.98 -16.37 3.67
N VAL A 339 -14.08 -16.49 4.41
CA VAL A 339 -15.37 -16.95 3.87
C VAL A 339 -16.42 -15.86 4.06
N GLY A 340 -17.31 -15.68 3.08
CA GLY A 340 -18.43 -14.72 3.13
C GLY A 340 -18.22 -13.43 2.33
N VAL A 341 -16.99 -13.19 1.86
CA VAL A 341 -16.64 -12.07 0.97
C VAL A 341 -15.73 -12.58 -0.14
N LYS A 342 -15.71 -11.88 -1.28
CA LYS A 342 -14.66 -12.09 -2.27
C LYS A 342 -13.39 -11.37 -1.81
N THR A 343 -12.23 -11.93 -2.16
CA THR A 343 -10.94 -11.35 -1.82
C THR A 343 -10.01 -11.30 -3.03
N ASN A 344 -9.01 -10.43 -2.96
CA ASN A 344 -7.94 -10.36 -3.95
C ASN A 344 -6.84 -11.45 -3.76
N ILE A 345 -7.06 -12.47 -2.90
CA ILE A 345 -6.11 -13.58 -2.72
C ILE A 345 -5.77 -14.32 -4.03
N PRO A 346 -6.74 -14.63 -4.93
CA PRO A 346 -6.41 -15.26 -6.21
C PRO A 346 -5.44 -14.45 -7.07
N PHE A 347 -5.55 -13.11 -7.04
CA PHE A 347 -4.58 -12.23 -7.69
C PHE A 347 -3.17 -12.40 -7.11
N HIS A 348 -3.04 -12.36 -5.78
CA HIS A 348 -1.74 -12.55 -5.13
C HIS A 348 -1.14 -13.92 -5.45
N LYS A 349 -1.95 -14.99 -5.44
CA LYS A 349 -1.51 -16.35 -5.82
C LYS A 349 -0.99 -16.39 -7.27
N ALA A 350 -1.71 -15.76 -8.20
CA ALA A 350 -1.29 -15.69 -9.61
C ALA A 350 0.03 -14.92 -9.79
N VAL A 351 0.22 -13.81 -9.06
CA VAL A 351 1.49 -13.06 -9.10
C VAL A 351 2.66 -13.88 -8.55
N MET A 352 2.46 -14.63 -7.46
CA MET A 352 3.54 -15.42 -6.83
C MET A 352 4.05 -16.59 -7.70
N VAL A 353 3.32 -16.97 -8.75
CA VAL A 353 3.75 -17.99 -9.72
C VAL A 353 4.11 -17.39 -11.09
N ASN A 354 3.89 -16.09 -11.29
CA ASN A 354 4.20 -15.43 -12.55
C ASN A 354 5.73 -15.40 -12.78
N PRO A 355 6.24 -15.85 -13.95
CA PRO A 355 7.68 -15.90 -14.22
C PRO A 355 8.39 -14.55 -14.12
N ASN A 356 7.76 -13.45 -14.56
CA ASN A 356 8.35 -12.12 -14.46
C ASN A 356 8.43 -11.62 -13.02
N PHE A 357 7.41 -11.91 -12.20
CA PHE A 357 7.48 -11.63 -10.77
C PHE A 357 8.61 -12.43 -10.09
N VAL A 358 8.69 -13.74 -10.35
CA VAL A 358 9.72 -14.62 -9.79
C VAL A 358 11.13 -14.21 -10.22
N ALA A 359 11.31 -13.80 -11.48
CA ALA A 359 12.58 -13.27 -11.99
C ALA A 359 12.91 -11.85 -11.49
N GLY A 360 11.96 -11.17 -10.84
CA GLY A 360 12.12 -9.79 -10.38
C GLY A 360 12.02 -8.76 -11.50
N ASN A 361 11.44 -9.09 -12.66
CA ASN A 361 11.15 -8.20 -13.79
C ASN A 361 9.89 -7.37 -13.52
N LEU A 362 10.01 -6.38 -12.64
CA LEU A 362 8.89 -5.58 -12.14
C LEU A 362 8.89 -4.17 -12.74
N HIS A 363 7.70 -3.59 -12.85
CA HIS A 363 7.48 -2.18 -13.18
C HIS A 363 6.05 -1.76 -12.78
N THR A 364 5.77 -0.46 -12.67
CA THR A 364 4.46 0.06 -12.23
C THR A 364 3.27 -0.35 -13.10
N HIS A 365 3.51 -0.71 -14.37
CA HIS A 365 2.48 -1.22 -15.29
C HIS A 365 2.34 -2.75 -15.32
N PHE A 366 2.89 -3.47 -14.33
CA PHE A 366 3.00 -4.94 -14.37
C PHE A 366 1.64 -5.60 -14.60
N ILE A 367 0.64 -5.24 -13.79
CA ILE A 367 -0.72 -5.81 -13.86
C ILE A 367 -1.39 -5.52 -15.21
N GLU A 368 -1.14 -4.36 -15.81
CA GLU A 368 -1.72 -3.96 -17.09
C GLU A 368 -1.11 -4.71 -18.28
N LYS A 369 0.17 -5.12 -18.17
CA LYS A 369 0.91 -5.75 -19.27
C LYS A 369 0.96 -7.27 -19.20
N GLU A 370 0.82 -7.85 -18.01
CA GLU A 370 0.85 -9.29 -17.80
C GLU A 370 -0.48 -9.93 -18.19
N THR A 371 -0.59 -10.33 -19.47
CA THR A 371 -1.81 -10.93 -20.04
C THR A 371 -2.19 -12.27 -19.41
N THR A 372 -1.23 -12.97 -18.79
CA THR A 372 -1.44 -14.30 -18.20
C THR A 372 -2.12 -14.28 -16.84
N LEU A 373 -2.13 -13.13 -16.14
CA LEU A 373 -2.66 -13.04 -14.77
C LEU A 373 -4.16 -13.38 -14.72
N LEU A 374 -4.94 -12.93 -15.70
CA LEU A 374 -6.39 -13.16 -15.72
C LEU A 374 -6.73 -14.64 -15.84
N ASP A 375 -6.07 -15.35 -16.75
CA ASP A 375 -6.31 -16.77 -16.97
C ASP A 375 -5.83 -17.60 -15.78
N GLU A 376 -4.70 -17.21 -15.18
CA GLU A 376 -4.18 -17.86 -13.99
C GLU A 376 -5.09 -17.67 -12.77
N MET A 377 -5.65 -16.47 -12.56
CA MET A 377 -6.64 -16.23 -11.52
C MET A 377 -7.89 -17.10 -11.71
N LYS A 378 -8.41 -17.21 -12.95
CA LYS A 378 -9.56 -18.07 -13.25
C LYS A 378 -9.25 -19.55 -12.97
N ARG A 379 -8.05 -20.01 -13.34
CA ARG A 379 -7.58 -21.37 -13.06
C ARG A 379 -7.57 -21.65 -11.56
N ILE A 380 -6.93 -20.78 -10.78
CA ILE A 380 -6.85 -20.89 -9.31
C ILE A 380 -8.24 -20.93 -8.68
N MET A 381 -9.14 -20.01 -9.07
CA MET A 381 -10.49 -19.96 -8.50
C MET A 381 -11.31 -21.21 -8.85
N SER A 382 -11.16 -21.74 -10.07
CA SER A 382 -11.81 -22.99 -10.49
C SER A 382 -11.31 -24.20 -9.68
N GLU A 383 -9.99 -24.28 -9.46
CA GLU A 383 -9.37 -25.36 -8.68
C GLU A 383 -9.76 -25.31 -7.19
N GLU A 384 -9.95 -24.11 -6.63
CA GLU A 384 -10.27 -23.91 -5.21
C GLU A 384 -11.77 -23.89 -4.91
N GLN A 385 -12.64 -23.79 -5.94
CA GLN A 385 -14.10 -23.75 -5.78
C GLN A 385 -14.65 -24.90 -4.90
N PRO A 386 -14.26 -26.18 -5.08
CA PRO A 386 -14.76 -27.27 -4.23
C PRO A 386 -14.38 -27.12 -2.74
N LEU A 387 -13.24 -26.47 -2.46
CA LEU A 387 -12.80 -26.19 -1.10
C LEU A 387 -13.60 -25.01 -0.52
N GLU A 388 -13.81 -23.96 -1.29
CA GLU A 388 -14.63 -22.80 -0.87
C GLU A 388 -16.07 -23.19 -0.55
N GLU A 389 -16.68 -24.07 -1.35
CA GLU A 389 -18.03 -24.61 -1.12
C GLU A 389 -18.09 -25.39 0.20
N LYS A 390 -17.14 -26.33 0.43
CA LYS A 390 -17.04 -27.08 1.69
C LYS A 390 -16.83 -26.18 2.90
N LEU A 391 -15.95 -25.20 2.80
CA LEU A 391 -15.71 -24.24 3.88
C LEU A 391 -16.97 -23.41 4.15
N SER A 392 -17.68 -22.98 3.11
CA SER A 392 -18.93 -22.24 3.24
C SER A 392 -20.01 -23.04 3.98
N GLU A 393 -20.12 -24.35 3.74
CA GLU A 393 -21.01 -25.23 4.49
C GLU A 393 -20.62 -25.39 5.96
N ILE A 394 -19.32 -25.50 6.25
CA ILE A 394 -18.81 -25.62 7.64
C ILE A 394 -19.12 -24.36 8.45
N PHE A 395 -19.05 -23.19 7.82
CA PHE A 395 -19.30 -21.90 8.45
C PHE A 395 -20.76 -21.40 8.31
N ASP A 396 -21.68 -22.23 7.83
CA ASP A 396 -23.10 -21.90 7.77
C ASP A 396 -23.80 -22.16 9.11
N ASP A 397 -24.29 -21.08 9.72
CA ASP A 397 -25.03 -21.12 10.99
C ASP A 397 -26.35 -21.87 10.91
N THR A 398 -26.94 -21.95 9.72
CA THR A 398 -28.28 -22.49 9.54
C THR A 398 -28.34 -23.97 9.94
N ARG A 399 -27.30 -24.76 9.59
CA ARG A 399 -27.17 -26.16 10.01
C ARG A 399 -26.94 -26.30 11.52
N ARG A 400 -26.16 -25.40 12.11
CA ARG A 400 -25.86 -25.42 13.55
C ARG A 400 -27.10 -25.07 14.37
N ILE A 401 -27.85 -24.06 13.95
CA ILE A 401 -29.13 -23.65 14.55
C ILE A 401 -30.18 -24.76 14.36
N ALA A 402 -30.28 -25.35 13.17
CA ALA A 402 -31.19 -26.47 12.91
C ALA A 402 -30.84 -27.71 13.77
N ALA A 403 -29.56 -28.04 13.93
CA ALA A 403 -29.12 -29.12 14.80
C ALA A 403 -29.42 -28.83 16.28
N ILE A 404 -29.18 -27.61 16.75
CA ILE A 404 -29.54 -27.19 18.12
C ILE A 404 -31.06 -27.24 18.32
N ALA A 405 -31.84 -26.75 17.35
CA ALA A 405 -33.30 -26.79 17.39
C ALA A 405 -33.83 -28.23 17.41
N ALA A 406 -33.25 -29.13 16.60
CA ALA A 406 -33.60 -30.54 16.57
C ALA A 406 -33.28 -31.25 17.90
N VAL A 407 -32.11 -30.99 18.50
CA VAL A 407 -31.74 -31.53 19.82
C VAL A 407 -32.64 -30.97 20.92
N THR A 408 -32.97 -29.68 20.85
CA THR A 408 -33.89 -29.03 21.80
C THR A 408 -35.30 -29.62 21.69
N ALA A 409 -35.78 -29.89 20.47
CA ALA A 409 -37.07 -30.55 20.25
C ALA A 409 -37.08 -31.99 20.77
N LEU A 410 -36.00 -32.75 20.57
CA LEU A 410 -35.87 -34.13 21.07
C LEU A 410 -35.78 -34.21 22.61
N THR A 411 -35.20 -33.19 23.25
CA THR A 411 -35.10 -33.10 24.72
C THR A 411 -36.35 -32.53 25.39
N GLN A 412 -37.29 -31.97 24.62
CA GLN A 412 -38.59 -31.49 25.08
C GLN A 412 -39.73 -32.50 24.85
N LEU A 413 -39.43 -33.70 24.32
CA LEU A 413 -40.41 -34.78 24.26
C LEU A 413 -40.65 -35.32 25.68
N PRO A 414 -41.90 -35.36 26.18
CA PRO A 414 -42.19 -35.99 27.46
C PRO A 414 -41.84 -37.46 27.39
N ALA A 415 -41.15 -37.98 28.41
CA ALA A 415 -41.00 -39.41 28.59
C ALA A 415 -42.40 -39.99 28.79
N GLU A 416 -42.94 -40.71 27.79
CA GLU A 416 -44.07 -41.60 28.01
C GLU A 416 -43.60 -42.70 28.97
N ILE A 417 -43.91 -42.50 30.24
CA ILE A 417 -43.92 -43.55 31.25
C ILE A 417 -45.24 -44.29 31.04
N ASP A 418 -45.14 -45.51 30.54
CA ASP A 418 -46.26 -46.45 30.43
C ASP A 418 -46.50 -47.06 31.82
N GLU A 419 -47.35 -46.41 32.61
CA GLU A 419 -47.89 -46.94 33.87
C GLU A 419 -49.32 -47.42 33.63
N ASP A 420 -49.48 -48.63 33.10
CA ASP A 420 -50.66 -49.49 33.34
C ASP A 420 -50.45 -50.90 32.77
N GLU A 421 -49.82 -51.80 33.55
CA GLU A 421 -50.19 -53.23 33.66
C GLU A 421 -49.31 -53.97 34.70
N ILE A 422 -49.39 -53.57 35.98
CA ILE A 422 -49.10 -54.49 37.09
C ILE A 422 -50.18 -54.32 38.16
N THR A 423 -51.35 -54.92 37.92
CA THR A 423 -52.19 -55.45 39.00
C THR A 423 -52.67 -56.84 38.60
N GLY A 424 -52.12 -57.87 39.25
CA GLY A 424 -52.43 -59.26 38.93
C GLY A 424 -51.72 -60.30 39.80
N VAL A 425 -52.16 -60.38 41.07
CA VAL A 425 -51.97 -61.44 42.08
C VAL A 425 -50.67 -61.44 42.89
#